data_AF-F3P8H8-F1
#
_entry.id   AF-F3P8H8-F1
#
_cell.length_a   1.000
_cell.length_b   1.000
_cell.length_c   1.000
_cell.angle_alpha   90.00
_cell.angle_beta   90.00
_cell.angle_gamma   90.00
#
_symmetry.space_group_name_H-M   'P 1'
#
loop_
_entity.id
_entity.type
_entity.pdbx_description
1 polymer ?
#
loop_
_entity_poly.entity_id
_entity_poly.type
_entity_poly.pdbx_seq_one_letter_code
_entity_poly.pdbx_strand_id
1 'polypeptide(L)'
;MFDVAIDDLVNGETSFVAMLDRPGKYIFGTVVIDPGGRLTLPVRARKVFNIKPGDELLLIGDIDRGLALMDTQFFVQAARHVEGDHHAAHENTEN
;
A
#
# COMPACT_ATOMS: atom_id res chain seq x y z
N MET A 1 7.38 13.65 -5.20
CA MET A 1 6.78 13.95 -6.51
C MET A 1 6.64 12.63 -7.25
N PHE A 2 5.43 12.06 -7.31
CA PHE A 2 5.17 10.90 -8.16
C PHE A 2 4.34 11.41 -9.33
N ASP A 3 5.05 11.68 -10.42
CA ASP A 3 4.47 11.96 -11.70
C ASP A 3 4.21 10.61 -12.36
N VAL A 4 2.95 10.21 -12.40
CA VAL A 4 2.51 9.04 -13.18
C VAL A 4 1.28 9.50 -13.94
N ALA A 5 1.49 9.76 -15.23
CA ALA A 5 0.47 10.20 -16.15
C ALA A 5 -0.61 9.12 -16.28
N ILE A 6 -1.87 9.56 -16.27
CA ILE A 6 -3.07 8.72 -16.35
C ILE A 6 -3.18 7.96 -17.69
N ASP A 7 -2.32 8.28 -18.66
CA ASP A 7 -2.25 7.57 -19.94
C ASP A 7 -1.65 6.14 -19.82
N ASP A 8 -0.96 5.81 -18.73
CA ASP A 8 -0.36 4.48 -18.52
C ASP A 8 -1.37 3.41 -18.02
N LEU A 9 -2.64 3.79 -17.83
CA LEU A 9 -3.72 2.88 -17.43
C LEU A 9 -4.46 2.22 -18.61
N VAL A 10 -4.12 2.54 -19.86
CA VAL A 10 -4.84 2.06 -21.06
C VAL A 10 -3.94 1.23 -21.97
N ASN A 11 -3.30 0.18 -21.45
CA ASN A 11 -2.84 -0.96 -22.26
C ASN A 11 -2.61 -2.20 -21.37
N GLY A 12 -3.70 -2.96 -21.20
CA GLY A 12 -3.96 -3.94 -20.15
C GLY A 12 -3.05 -5.18 -20.01
N GLU A 13 -1.80 -5.21 -20.48
CA GLU A 13 -0.89 -6.34 -20.21
C GLU A 13 0.56 -5.98 -19.83
N THR A 14 1.01 -4.73 -19.96
CA THR A 14 2.45 -4.40 -19.77
C THR A 14 2.80 -3.91 -18.35
N SER A 15 1.87 -3.25 -17.64
CA SER A 15 2.13 -2.65 -16.32
C SER A 15 2.30 -3.69 -15.20
N PHE A 16 1.58 -4.81 -15.27
CA PHE A 16 1.70 -5.91 -14.30
C PHE A 16 3.05 -6.60 -14.39
N VAL A 17 3.58 -6.79 -15.60
CA VAL A 17 4.89 -7.44 -15.82
C VAL A 17 6.03 -6.54 -15.33
N ALA A 18 5.98 -5.23 -15.59
CA ALA A 18 6.95 -4.27 -15.08
C ALA A 18 6.94 -4.17 -13.53
N MET A 19 5.79 -4.41 -12.91
CA MET A 19 5.67 -4.49 -11.44
C MET A 19 6.34 -5.73 -10.86
N LEU A 20 6.38 -6.85 -11.61
CA LEU A 20 7.06 -8.09 -11.18
C LEU A 20 8.58 -7.99 -11.24
N ASP A 21 9.11 -7.07 -12.03
CA ASP A 21 10.56 -6.89 -12.22
C ASP A 21 11.21 -6.08 -11.07
N ARG A 22 10.40 -5.48 -10.19
CA ARG A 22 10.90 -4.72 -9.03
C ARG A 22 11.06 -5.63 -7.81
N PRO A 23 12.26 -5.72 -7.21
CA PRO A 23 12.46 -6.53 -6.01
C PRO A 23 11.54 -6.06 -4.88
N GLY A 24 10.83 -7.01 -4.27
CA GLY A 24 9.88 -6.72 -3.18
C GLY A 24 8.46 -6.35 -3.62
N LYS A 25 8.16 -6.32 -4.92
CA LYS A 25 6.79 -6.17 -5.44
C LYS A 25 6.28 -7.53 -5.93
N TYR A 26 5.04 -7.86 -5.56
CA TYR A 26 4.47 -9.19 -5.81
C TYR A 26 3.01 -9.09 -6.24
N ILE A 27 2.65 -9.88 -7.24
CA ILE A 27 1.25 -10.19 -7.58
C ILE A 27 0.98 -11.62 -7.13
N PHE A 28 0.03 -11.79 -6.22
CA PHE A 28 -0.35 -13.13 -5.71
C PHE A 28 -1.53 -13.74 -6.46
N GLY A 29 -2.14 -13.00 -7.39
CA GLY A 29 -3.35 -13.36 -8.13
C GLY A 29 -4.58 -12.63 -7.62
N THR A 30 -5.74 -13.05 -8.10
CA THR A 30 -7.04 -12.54 -7.64
C THR A 30 -7.53 -13.33 -6.43
N VAL A 31 -8.29 -12.66 -5.57
CA VAL A 31 -8.92 -13.24 -4.39
C VAL A 31 -10.41 -12.96 -4.46
N VAL A 32 -11.23 -13.93 -4.06
CA VAL A 32 -12.69 -13.82 -4.07
C VAL A 32 -13.17 -13.77 -2.63
N ILE A 33 -14.18 -12.93 -2.38
CA ILE A 33 -14.85 -12.85 -1.09
C ILE A 33 -15.73 -14.09 -0.94
N ASP A 34 -15.60 -14.78 0.18
CA ASP A 34 -16.45 -15.94 0.45
C ASP A 34 -17.92 -15.52 0.69
N PRO A 35 -18.89 -16.45 0.65
CA PRO A 35 -20.29 -16.12 0.93
C PRO A 35 -20.52 -15.53 2.34
N GLY A 36 -19.56 -15.69 3.25
CA GLY A 36 -19.57 -15.09 4.59
C GLY A 36 -18.98 -13.68 4.65
N GLY A 37 -18.62 -13.08 3.50
CA GLY A 37 -18.04 -11.74 3.44
C GLY A 37 -16.57 -11.66 3.84
N ARG A 38 -15.85 -12.78 3.94
CA ARG A 38 -14.46 -12.84 4.38
C ARG A 38 -13.50 -12.90 3.20
N LEU A 39 -12.39 -12.19 3.31
CA LEU A 39 -11.28 -12.24 2.37
C LEU A 39 -10.25 -13.27 2.85
N THR A 40 -9.95 -14.29 2.04
CA THR A 40 -8.88 -15.24 2.36
C THR A 40 -7.58 -14.83 1.70
N LEU A 41 -6.56 -14.53 2.51
CA LEU A 41 -5.22 -14.21 2.01
C LEU A 41 -4.52 -15.47 1.45
N PRO A 42 -3.93 -15.40 0.24
CA PRO A 42 -3.16 -16.51 -0.32
C PRO A 42 -2.02 -16.94 0.62
N VAL A 43 -1.78 -18.25 0.70
CA VAL A 43 -0.70 -18.83 1.53
C VAL A 43 0.65 -18.17 1.23
N ARG A 44 0.94 -17.90 -0.05
CA ARG A 44 2.18 -17.26 -0.48
C ARG A 44 2.31 -15.82 0.03
N ALA A 45 1.23 -15.05 0.02
CA ALA A 45 1.22 -13.67 0.55
C ALA A 45 1.51 -13.67 2.06
N ARG A 46 0.86 -14.57 2.81
CA ARG A 46 1.12 -14.73 4.26
C ARG A 46 2.58 -15.08 4.55
N LYS A 47 3.20 -15.94 3.75
CA LYS A 47 4.60 -16.33 3.91
C LYS A 47 5.58 -15.19 3.57
N VAL A 48 5.35 -14.51 2.45
CA VAL A 48 6.25 -13.43 1.97
C VAL A 48 6.22 -12.22 2.90
N PHE A 49 5.03 -11.84 3.38
CA PHE A 49 4.86 -10.72 4.31
C PHE A 49 4.84 -11.14 5.78
N ASN A 50 5.09 -12.41 6.09
CA ASN A 50 5.11 -12.97 7.44
C ASN A 50 3.84 -12.66 8.27
N ILE A 51 2.67 -12.65 7.63
CA ILE A 51 1.37 -12.38 8.26
C ILE A 51 0.91 -13.61 9.04
N LYS A 52 0.62 -13.43 10.32
CA LYS A 52 0.22 -14.45 11.28
C LYS A 52 -1.21 -14.23 11.78
N PRO A 53 -1.87 -15.29 12.29
CA PRO A 53 -3.13 -15.14 13.00
C PRO A 53 -2.97 -14.19 14.20
N GLY A 54 -3.84 -13.19 14.30
CA GLY A 54 -3.76 -12.14 15.32
C GLY A 54 -3.06 -10.86 14.87
N ASP A 55 -2.39 -10.87 13.71
CA ASP A 55 -1.86 -9.65 13.12
C ASP A 55 -3.00 -8.74 12.68
N GLU A 56 -2.85 -7.44 12.96
CA GLU A 56 -3.79 -6.42 12.55
C GLU A 56 -3.31 -5.76 11.25
N LEU A 57 -4.17 -5.76 10.25
CA LEU A 57 -3.91 -5.12 8.96
C LEU A 57 -4.90 -3.98 8.77
N LEU A 58 -4.38 -2.86 8.29
CA LEU A 58 -5.16 -1.69 7.94
C LEU A 58 -5.80 -1.90 6.57
N LEU A 59 -7.13 -1.82 6.52
CA LEU A 59 -7.89 -1.79 5.28
C LEU A 59 -8.35 -0.35 5.02
N ILE A 60 -7.88 0.23 3.93
CA ILE A 60 -8.29 1.56 3.46
C ILE A 60 -9.00 1.43 2.11
N GLY A 61 -9.91 2.37 1.84
CA GLY A 61 -10.68 2.39 0.62
C GLY A 61 -10.86 3.81 0.10
N ASP A 62 -10.72 3.93 -1.22
CA ASP A 62 -11.12 5.09 -2.00
C ASP A 62 -12.11 4.57 -3.06
N ILE A 63 -13.24 5.24 -3.22
CA ILE A 63 -14.27 4.81 -4.16
C ILE A 63 -13.74 4.80 -5.60
N ASP A 64 -12.86 5.74 -5.93
CA ASP A 64 -12.32 5.90 -7.28
C ASP A 64 -11.11 4.98 -7.54
N ARG A 65 -10.43 4.51 -6.47
CA ARG A 65 -9.17 3.74 -6.58
C ARG A 65 -9.27 2.31 -6.06
N GLY A 66 -10.33 1.97 -5.36
CA GLY A 66 -10.57 0.67 -4.75
C GLY A 66 -10.00 0.53 -3.33
N LEU A 67 -9.78 -0.72 -2.94
CA LEU A 67 -9.34 -1.11 -1.60
C LEU A 67 -7.85 -1.41 -1.57
N ALA A 68 -7.18 -1.00 -0.49
CA ALA A 68 -5.80 -1.38 -0.20
C ALA A 68 -5.66 -1.93 1.21
N LEU A 69 -4.81 -2.94 1.34
CA LEU A 69 -4.47 -3.62 2.59
C LEU A 69 -3.00 -3.35 2.90
N MET A 70 -2.69 -2.91 4.12
CA MET A 70 -1.31 -2.64 4.54
C MET A 70 -1.09 -2.97 6.01
N ASP A 71 0.17 -3.06 6.41
CA ASP A 71 0.54 -3.20 7.82
C ASP A 71 0.24 -1.90 8.58
N THR A 72 -0.46 -2.04 9.71
CA THR A 72 -0.89 -0.89 10.52
C THR A 72 0.29 -0.12 11.10
N GLN A 73 1.36 -0.82 11.53
CA GLN A 73 2.54 -0.18 12.13
C GLN A 73 3.31 0.63 11.09
N PHE A 74 3.44 0.10 9.87
CA PHE A 74 4.04 0.81 8.74
C PHE A 74 3.28 2.10 8.42
N PHE A 75 1.95 2.05 8.37
CA PHE A 75 1.13 3.23 8.11
C PHE A 75 1.32 4.32 9.18
N VAL A 76 1.26 3.95 10.46
CA VAL A 76 1.45 4.90 11.57
C VAL A 76 2.84 5.53 11.54
N GLN A 77 3.88 4.75 11.24
CA GLN A 77 5.23 5.29 11.11
C GLN A 77 5.36 6.26 9.93
N ALA A 78 4.79 5.90 8.78
CA ALA A 78 4.80 6.77 7.59
C ALA A 78 4.05 8.08 7.86
N ALA A 79 2.87 8.03 8.50
CA ALA A 79 2.08 9.21 8.83
C ALA A 79 2.83 10.17 9.78
N ARG A 80 3.49 9.63 10.83
CA ARG A 80 4.30 10.43 11.75
C ARG A 80 5.47 11.12 11.08
N HIS A 81 6.06 10.51 10.05
CA HIS A 81 7.15 11.13 9.30
C HIS A 81 6.67 12.35 8.51
N VAL A 82 5.45 12.31 7.97
CA VAL A 82 4.84 13.45 7.25
C VAL A 82 4.50 14.60 8.22
N GLU A 83 4.11 14.30 9.45
CA GLU A 83 3.80 15.32 10.47
C GLU A 83 5.06 15.99 11.07
N GLY A 84 6.19 15.28 11.13
CA GLY A 84 7.44 15.77 11.71
C GLY A 84 8.18 16.84 10.90
N ASP A 85 7.94 16.93 9.59
CA ASP A 85 8.64 17.87 8.70
C ASP A 85 8.10 19.31 8.73
N HIS A 86 7.03 19.58 9.49
CA HIS A 86 6.41 20.92 9.56
C HIS A 86 6.87 21.82 10.73
N HIS A 87 7.72 21.34 11.64
CA HIS A 87 8.14 22.13 12.81
C HIS A 87 9.53 22.79 12.72
N ALA A 88 10.28 22.62 11.62
CA ALA A 88 11.65 23.14 11.51
C ALA A 88 11.79 24.50 10.79
N ALA A 89 10.70 25.21 10.50
CA ALA A 89 10.76 26.44 9.67
C ALA A 89 10.46 27.77 10.41
N HIS A 90 10.26 27.77 11.73
CA HIS A 90 9.97 28.99 12.49
C HIS A 90 10.85 29.16 13.74
N GLU A 91 12.17 29.20 13.56
CA GLU A 91 13.07 29.75 14.57
C GLU A 91 14.36 30.25 13.92
N ASN A 92 14.31 31.42 13.28
CA ASN A 92 15.45 32.34 13.07
C ASN A 92 15.08 33.48 12.12
N THR A 93 14.39 34.52 12.60
CA THR A 93 14.59 35.89 12.12
C THR A 93 14.15 36.85 13.22
N GLU A 94 14.94 36.90 14.30
CA GLU A 94 14.99 38.07 15.16
C GLU A 94 16.44 38.24 15.61
N ASN A 95 17.22 38.98 14.82
CA ASN A 95 18.41 39.71 15.25
C ASN A 95 18.72 40.82 14.25
#